data_AF-A0A9E4F0Q4-F1
#
_entry.id   AF-A0A9E4F0Q4-F1
#
_cell.length_a   1.000
_cell.length_b   1.000
_cell.length_c   1.000
_cell.angle_alpha   90.00
_cell.angle_beta   90.00
_cell.angle_gamma   90.00
#
_symmetry.space_group_name_H-M   'P 1'
#
loop_
_entity.id
_entity.type
_entity.pdbx_description
1 polymer ?
#
loop_
_entity_poly.entity_id
_entity_poly.type
_entity_poly.pdbx_seq_one_letter_code
_entity_poly.pdbx_strand_id
1 'polypeptide(L)'
;KNSNLKVITIIWRVVENKNTVWLAATYTLRGMCTKGMIGFLPLLATSKLGMSTAQIGVAVSLHFGFGMLAKPLMGILYDRWGARAALFWPLTLLGVFVLALPFMGWQTGFYVLSALTGVVGFVSPIILTAAADFSEKDILASSVGFIYTCHGLSFLAPLLGGWLAEQVNLDASYFCFAIMSWLAVSASVQLRGKKTETSKPGEAT
;
A
#
# COMPACT_ATOMS: atom_id res chain seq x y z
N LYS A 1 -36.76 7.13 11.61
CA LYS A 1 -36.12 8.46 11.74
C LYS A 1 -34.78 8.43 12.52
N ASN A 2 -34.65 7.65 13.60
CA ASN A 2 -33.39 7.55 14.38
C ASN A 2 -32.22 6.76 13.72
N SER A 3 -32.47 5.93 12.71
CA SER A 3 -31.41 5.14 12.06
C SER A 3 -30.43 6.02 11.26
N ASN A 4 -30.94 6.97 10.48
CA ASN A 4 -30.11 7.85 9.63
C ASN A 4 -29.21 8.78 10.46
N LEU A 5 -29.71 9.30 11.58
CA LEU A 5 -28.91 10.10 12.52
C LEU A 5 -27.77 9.27 13.14
N LYS A 6 -28.02 8.00 13.49
CA LYS A 6 -26.98 7.10 14.00
C LYS A 6 -25.90 6.82 12.96
N VAL A 7 -26.29 6.53 11.71
CA VAL A 7 -25.33 6.27 10.60
C VAL A 7 -24.46 7.50 10.33
N ILE A 8 -25.06 8.68 10.22
CA ILE A 8 -24.34 9.94 10.01
C ILE A 8 -23.34 10.17 11.15
N THR A 9 -23.75 9.96 12.40
CA THR A 9 -22.87 10.10 13.57
C THR A 9 -21.68 9.13 13.53
N ILE A 10 -21.90 7.87 13.12
CA ILE A 10 -20.82 6.89 12.96
C ILE A 10 -19.83 7.34 11.89
N ILE A 11 -20.31 7.80 10.74
CA ILE A 11 -19.45 8.29 9.65
C ILE A 11 -18.62 9.49 10.11
N TRP A 12 -19.23 10.45 10.81
CA TRP A 12 -18.49 11.59 11.35
C TRP A 12 -17.39 11.16 12.31
N ARG A 13 -17.67 10.24 13.24
CA ARG A 13 -16.66 9.70 14.16
C ARG A 13 -15.49 9.02 13.44
N VAL A 14 -15.77 8.34 12.33
CA VAL A 14 -14.73 7.73 11.49
C VAL A 14 -13.83 8.80 10.86
N VAL A 15 -14.41 9.87 10.32
CA VAL A 15 -13.67 10.97 9.66
C VAL A 15 -12.94 11.86 10.68
N GLU A 16 -13.48 12.03 11.89
CA GLU A 16 -12.80 12.75 12.97
C GLU A 16 -11.61 11.98 13.54
N ASN A 17 -11.59 10.65 13.39
CA ASN A 17 -10.46 9.83 13.80
C ASN A 17 -9.26 10.03 12.85
N LYS A 18 -8.35 10.91 13.26
CA LYS A 18 -7.13 11.24 12.51
C LYS A 18 -6.33 10.00 12.09
N ASN A 19 -6.25 8.97 12.93
CA ASN A 19 -5.50 7.76 12.59
C ASN A 19 -6.16 7.01 11.43
N THR A 20 -7.49 6.89 11.45
CA THR A 20 -8.25 6.25 10.36
C THR A 20 -8.10 7.01 9.05
N VAL A 21 -8.13 8.35 9.10
CA VAL A 21 -7.92 9.20 7.91
C VAL A 21 -6.50 9.05 7.36
N TRP A 22 -5.47 9.12 8.21
CA TRP A 22 -4.08 8.92 7.77
C TRP A 22 -3.83 7.50 7.24
N LEU A 23 -4.48 6.50 7.85
CA LEU A 23 -4.40 5.11 7.41
C LEU A 23 -5.06 4.92 6.05
N ALA A 24 -6.24 5.54 5.83
CA ALA A 24 -6.91 5.58 4.54
C ALA A 24 -6.03 6.27 3.47
N ALA A 25 -5.50 7.45 3.77
CA ALA A 25 -4.60 8.19 2.87
C ALA A 25 -3.37 7.37 2.50
N THR A 26 -2.71 6.75 3.49
CA THR A 26 -1.55 5.86 3.28
C THR A 26 -1.91 4.71 2.35
N TYR A 27 -3.04 4.04 2.61
CA TYR A 27 -3.45 2.89 1.81
C TYR A 27 -3.88 3.26 0.39
N THR A 28 -4.49 4.43 0.19
CA THR A 28 -4.82 4.98 -1.14
C THR A 28 -3.57 5.34 -1.92
N LEU A 29 -2.63 6.08 -1.33
CA LEU A 29 -1.39 6.49 -2.01
C LEU A 29 -0.52 5.28 -2.42
N ARG A 30 -0.37 4.31 -1.51
CA ARG A 30 0.24 3.00 -1.84
C ARG A 30 -0.54 2.27 -2.93
N GLY A 31 -1.88 2.34 -2.86
CA GLY A 31 -2.75 1.73 -3.86
C GLY A 31 -2.53 2.32 -5.24
N MET A 32 -2.37 3.64 -5.34
CA MET A 32 -2.05 4.35 -6.57
C MET A 32 -0.71 3.87 -7.15
N CYS A 33 0.33 3.78 -6.31
CA CYS A 33 1.62 3.23 -6.71
C CYS A 33 1.48 1.81 -7.31
N THR A 34 0.86 0.89 -6.56
CA THR A 34 0.77 -0.52 -6.96
C THR A 34 -0.14 -0.76 -8.16
N LYS A 35 -1.32 -0.12 -8.22
CA LYS A 35 -2.24 -0.26 -9.36
C LYS A 35 -1.69 0.37 -10.63
N GLY A 36 -1.04 1.52 -10.52
CA GLY A 36 -0.33 2.16 -11.62
C GLY A 36 0.79 1.27 -12.15
N MET A 37 1.71 0.87 -11.27
CA MET A 37 2.86 0.03 -11.62
C MET A 37 2.43 -1.28 -12.30
N ILE A 38 1.49 -2.03 -11.71
CA ILE A 38 1.12 -3.35 -12.26
C ILE A 38 0.35 -3.22 -13.58
N GLY A 39 -0.42 -2.15 -13.77
CA GLY A 39 -1.14 -1.89 -15.01
C GLY A 39 -0.21 -1.59 -16.19
N PHE A 40 0.93 -0.95 -15.93
CA PHE A 40 1.93 -0.62 -16.96
C PHE A 40 3.09 -1.62 -17.06
N LEU A 41 3.19 -2.59 -16.15
CA LEU A 41 4.27 -3.58 -16.11
C LEU A 41 4.45 -4.34 -17.43
N PRO A 42 3.39 -4.84 -18.10
CA PRO A 42 3.52 -5.48 -19.41
C PRO A 42 4.11 -4.55 -20.48
N LEU A 43 3.63 -3.31 -20.53
CA LEU A 43 4.09 -2.33 -21.51
C LEU A 43 5.57 -1.97 -21.28
N LEU A 44 5.99 -1.82 -20.03
CA LEU A 44 7.39 -1.57 -19.70
C LEU A 44 8.27 -2.76 -20.10
N ALA A 45 7.87 -3.98 -19.78
CA ALA A 45 8.59 -5.21 -20.12
C ALA A 45 8.76 -5.39 -21.64
N THR A 46 7.71 -5.15 -22.42
CA THR A 46 7.79 -5.24 -23.89
C THR A 46 8.64 -4.11 -24.48
N SER A 47 8.42 -2.86 -24.06
CA SER A 47 9.10 -1.70 -24.65
C SER A 47 10.60 -1.64 -24.34
N LYS A 48 11.02 -2.03 -23.13
CA LYS A 48 12.43 -1.98 -22.70
C LYS A 48 13.21 -3.24 -23.04
N LEU A 49 12.57 -4.40 -22.96
CA LEU A 49 13.26 -5.71 -22.99
C LEU A 49 12.75 -6.64 -24.10
N GLY A 50 11.75 -6.24 -24.88
CA GLY A 50 11.16 -7.08 -25.91
C GLY A 50 10.58 -8.39 -25.37
N MET A 51 10.16 -8.42 -24.10
CA MET A 51 9.71 -9.64 -23.44
C MET A 51 8.44 -10.20 -24.10
N SER A 52 8.40 -11.52 -24.24
CA SER A 52 7.22 -12.23 -24.75
C SER A 52 6.08 -12.25 -23.71
N THR A 53 4.86 -12.54 -24.16
CA THR A 53 3.69 -12.66 -23.28
C THR A 53 3.90 -13.67 -22.14
N ALA A 54 4.55 -14.80 -22.41
CA ALA A 54 4.86 -15.81 -21.39
C ALA A 54 5.83 -15.26 -20.34
N GLN A 55 6.85 -14.52 -20.79
CA GLN A 55 7.83 -13.89 -19.91
C GLN A 55 7.19 -12.81 -19.03
N ILE A 56 6.29 -12.01 -19.58
CA ILE A 56 5.52 -11.02 -18.81
C ILE A 56 4.63 -11.71 -17.79
N GLY A 57 3.98 -12.81 -18.19
CA GLY A 57 3.18 -13.65 -17.28
C GLY A 57 3.98 -14.08 -16.06
N VAL A 58 5.23 -14.54 -16.25
CA VAL A 58 6.14 -14.88 -15.14
C VAL A 58 6.39 -13.68 -14.23
N ALA A 59 6.67 -12.49 -14.76
CA ALA A 59 6.89 -11.29 -13.94
C ALA A 59 5.66 -10.93 -13.08
N VAL A 60 4.47 -10.98 -13.69
CA VAL A 60 3.20 -10.71 -12.98
C VAL A 60 2.93 -11.78 -11.93
N SER A 61 3.16 -13.06 -12.24
CA SER A 61 3.01 -14.17 -11.29
C SER A 61 3.98 -14.04 -10.12
N LEU A 62 5.22 -13.61 -10.35
CA LEU A 62 6.18 -13.34 -9.27
C LEU A 62 5.67 -12.22 -8.36
N HIS A 63 5.17 -11.12 -8.92
CA HIS A 63 4.60 -10.02 -8.14
C HIS A 63 3.45 -10.49 -7.22
N PHE A 64 2.44 -11.15 -7.77
CA PHE A 64 1.30 -11.61 -6.96
C PHE A 64 1.64 -12.80 -6.04
N GLY A 65 2.47 -13.74 -6.51
CA GLY A 65 2.87 -14.92 -5.76
C GLY A 65 3.68 -14.55 -4.52
N PHE A 66 4.73 -13.75 -4.67
CA PHE A 66 5.49 -13.25 -3.53
C PHE A 66 4.67 -12.30 -2.65
N GLY A 67 3.79 -11.50 -3.25
CA GLY A 67 2.86 -10.66 -2.50
C GLY A 67 1.92 -11.45 -1.60
N MET A 68 1.41 -12.59 -2.07
CA MET A 68 0.60 -13.50 -1.27
C MET A 68 1.40 -14.09 -0.10
N LEU A 69 2.61 -14.59 -0.39
CA LEU A 69 3.50 -15.19 0.62
C LEU A 69 4.00 -14.19 1.66
N ALA A 70 4.05 -12.90 1.33
CA ALA A 70 4.49 -11.85 2.24
C ALA A 70 3.40 -11.36 3.21
N LYS A 71 2.13 -11.72 3.04
CA LYS A 71 1.05 -11.24 3.93
C LYS A 71 1.26 -11.62 5.41
N PRO A 72 1.66 -12.86 5.77
CA PRO A 72 1.99 -13.21 7.16
C PRO A 72 3.15 -12.36 7.70
N LEU A 73 4.16 -12.10 6.87
CA LEU A 73 5.29 -11.24 7.24
C LEU A 73 4.83 -9.83 7.61
N MET A 74 3.89 -9.26 6.84
CA MET A 74 3.32 -7.94 7.15
C MET A 74 2.55 -7.91 8.47
N GLY A 75 1.85 -9.00 8.80
CA GLY A 75 1.20 -9.15 10.11
C GLY A 75 2.22 -9.15 11.27
N ILE A 76 3.28 -9.96 11.15
CA ILE A 76 4.36 -10.01 12.15
C ILE A 76 5.04 -8.63 12.29
N LEU A 77 5.24 -7.93 11.17
CA LEU A 77 5.84 -6.60 11.16
C LEU A 77 5.01 -5.60 11.96
N TYR A 78 3.69 -5.66 11.79
CA TYR A 78 2.74 -4.87 12.57
C TYR A 78 2.85 -5.18 14.06
N ASP A 79 2.77 -6.45 14.41
CA ASP A 79 2.77 -6.88 15.80
C ASP A 79 4.07 -6.45 16.51
N ARG A 80 5.19 -6.43 15.79
CA ARG A 80 6.48 -6.04 16.34
C ARG A 80 6.67 -4.53 16.45
N TRP A 81 6.27 -3.75 15.44
CA TRP A 81 6.66 -2.33 15.32
C TRP A 81 5.50 -1.33 15.33
N GLY A 82 4.26 -1.81 15.30
CA GLY A 82 3.05 -1.01 15.13
C GLY A 82 2.91 -0.39 13.74
N ALA A 83 1.77 0.26 13.49
CA ALA A 83 1.39 0.76 12.17
C ALA A 83 2.46 1.62 11.50
N ARG A 84 2.99 2.64 12.21
CA ARG A 84 3.92 3.62 11.66
C ARG A 84 5.19 2.99 11.10
N ALA A 85 5.91 2.22 11.93
CA ALA A 85 7.18 1.63 11.52
C ALA A 85 6.99 0.40 10.62
N ALA A 86 5.90 -0.36 10.79
CA ALA A 86 5.57 -1.48 9.90
C ALA A 86 5.20 -1.04 8.48
N LEU A 87 4.65 0.16 8.29
CA LEU A 87 4.38 0.72 6.96
C LEU A 87 5.59 1.44 6.37
N PHE A 88 6.41 2.10 7.20
CA PHE A 88 7.53 2.91 6.72
C PHE A 88 8.48 2.13 5.79
N TRP A 89 8.98 0.96 6.23
CA TRP A 89 9.98 0.21 5.47
C TRP A 89 9.44 -0.39 4.17
N PRO A 90 8.31 -1.14 4.17
CA PRO A 90 7.78 -1.69 2.92
C PRO A 90 7.41 -0.62 1.90
N LEU A 91 6.83 0.51 2.33
CA LEU A 91 6.45 1.59 1.43
C LEU A 91 7.66 2.34 0.85
N THR A 92 8.72 2.51 1.64
CA THR A 92 9.97 3.11 1.16
C THR A 92 10.61 2.21 0.10
N LEU A 93 10.75 0.92 0.41
CA LEU A 93 11.31 -0.07 -0.50
C LEU A 93 10.47 -0.24 -1.77
N LEU A 94 9.15 -0.21 -1.64
CA LEU A 94 8.23 -0.26 -2.78
C LEU A 94 8.51 0.87 -3.77
N GLY A 95 8.63 2.11 -3.27
CA GLY A 95 8.95 3.27 -4.11
C GLY A 95 10.30 3.12 -4.81
N VAL A 96 11.32 2.63 -4.09
CA VAL A 96 12.66 2.36 -4.65
C VAL A 96 12.61 1.30 -5.75
N PHE A 97 11.92 0.19 -5.53
CA PHE A 97 11.83 -0.90 -6.51
C PHE A 97 11.01 -0.49 -7.74
N VAL A 98 9.91 0.25 -7.55
CA VAL A 98 9.11 0.81 -8.65
C VAL A 98 9.94 1.78 -9.47
N LEU A 99 10.71 2.66 -8.82
CA LEU A 99 11.62 3.59 -9.48
C LEU A 99 12.72 2.86 -10.26
N ALA A 100 13.20 1.73 -9.76
CA ALA A 100 14.27 0.96 -10.39
C ALA A 100 13.83 0.18 -11.64
N LEU A 101 12.53 -0.16 -11.76
CA LEU A 101 12.02 -1.00 -12.86
C LEU A 101 12.36 -0.47 -14.28
N PRO A 102 12.18 0.83 -14.60
CA PRO A 102 12.50 1.37 -15.93
C PRO A 102 13.98 1.31 -16.31
N PHE A 103 14.87 1.19 -15.32
CA PHE A 103 16.32 1.13 -15.52
C PHE A 103 16.84 -0.30 -15.69
N MET A 104 15.97 -1.32 -15.58
CA MET A 104 16.39 -2.71 -15.78
C MET A 104 16.65 -2.98 -17.26
N GLY A 105 17.90 -3.26 -17.60
CA GLY A 105 18.35 -3.59 -18.96
C GLY A 105 18.33 -5.08 -19.30
N TRP A 106 17.95 -5.96 -18.36
CA TRP A 106 17.91 -7.40 -18.59
C TRP A 106 16.75 -8.09 -17.86
N GLN A 107 16.31 -9.22 -18.41
CA GLN A 107 15.10 -9.95 -17.99
C GLN A 107 15.16 -10.43 -16.54
N THR A 108 16.27 -11.02 -16.11
CA THR A 108 16.42 -11.52 -14.74
C THR A 108 16.27 -10.41 -13.69
N GLY A 109 16.81 -9.21 -13.96
CA GLY A 109 16.68 -8.06 -13.06
C GLY A 109 15.24 -7.59 -12.95
N PHE A 110 14.52 -7.59 -14.08
CA PHE A 110 13.10 -7.28 -14.11
C PHE A 110 12.25 -8.27 -13.29
N TYR A 111 12.55 -9.57 -13.37
CA TYR A 111 11.89 -10.60 -12.55
C TYR A 111 12.16 -10.44 -11.06
N VAL A 112 13.41 -10.19 -10.69
CA VAL A 112 13.80 -9.95 -9.30
C VAL A 112 13.07 -8.73 -8.75
N LEU A 113 13.06 -7.59 -9.46
CA LEU A 113 12.32 -6.41 -9.02
C LEU A 113 10.81 -6.65 -8.97
N SER A 114 10.24 -7.38 -9.92
CA SER A 114 8.82 -7.74 -9.91
C SER A 114 8.46 -8.57 -8.67
N ALA A 115 9.28 -9.56 -8.31
CA ALA A 115 9.12 -10.33 -7.08
C ALA A 115 9.24 -9.43 -5.83
N LEU A 116 10.27 -8.58 -5.77
CA LEU A 116 10.52 -7.69 -4.64
C LEU A 116 9.38 -6.69 -4.42
N THR A 117 8.83 -6.08 -5.49
CA THR A 117 7.64 -5.22 -5.39
C THR A 117 6.42 -5.98 -4.86
N GLY A 118 6.31 -7.27 -5.18
CA GLY A 118 5.33 -8.19 -4.59
C GLY A 118 5.52 -8.31 -3.07
N VAL A 119 6.74 -8.69 -2.64
CA VAL A 119 7.07 -8.89 -1.22
C VAL A 119 6.70 -7.68 -0.37
N VAL A 120 7.07 -6.47 -0.78
CA VAL A 120 6.84 -5.26 0.02
C VAL A 120 5.49 -4.59 -0.28
N GLY A 121 4.85 -4.94 -1.38
CA GLY A 121 3.67 -4.25 -1.87
C GLY A 121 2.41 -4.54 -1.05
N PHE A 122 2.26 -5.71 -0.45
CA PHE A 122 0.98 -6.23 0.05
C PHE A 122 0.72 -5.92 1.54
N VAL A 123 0.63 -4.63 1.86
CA VAL A 123 0.48 -4.12 3.25
C VAL A 123 -0.93 -4.24 3.86
N SER A 124 -1.90 -4.87 3.19
CA SER A 124 -3.28 -4.93 3.70
C SER A 124 -3.46 -5.56 5.09
N PRO A 125 -2.64 -6.55 5.53
CA PRO A 125 -2.70 -7.03 6.92
C PRO A 125 -2.40 -5.93 7.94
N ILE A 126 -1.36 -5.11 7.68
CA ILE A 126 -1.01 -3.96 8.54
C ILE A 126 -2.17 -2.97 8.61
N ILE A 127 -2.80 -2.68 7.47
CA ILE A 127 -3.93 -1.75 7.41
C ILE A 127 -5.12 -2.25 8.22
N LEU A 128 -5.47 -3.54 8.11
CA LEU A 128 -6.60 -4.12 8.83
C LEU A 128 -6.35 -4.19 10.33
N THR A 129 -5.15 -4.61 10.77
CA THR A 129 -4.83 -4.65 12.20
C THR A 129 -4.72 -3.24 12.79
N ALA A 130 -4.14 -2.28 12.05
CA ALA A 130 -4.12 -0.88 12.47
C ALA A 130 -5.53 -0.28 12.58
N ALA A 131 -6.43 -0.60 11.65
CA ALA A 131 -7.82 -0.17 11.73
C ALA A 131 -8.52 -0.74 12.96
N ALA A 132 -8.25 -2.00 13.32
CA ALA A 132 -8.76 -2.63 14.54
C ALA A 132 -8.25 -1.94 15.81
N ASP A 133 -6.97 -1.56 15.85
CA ASP A 133 -6.36 -0.90 17.01
C ASP A 133 -6.75 0.58 17.16
N PHE A 134 -7.05 1.26 16.05
CA PHE A 134 -7.37 2.68 16.06
C PHE A 134 -8.87 2.99 16.17
N SER A 135 -9.74 2.01 15.94
CA SER A 135 -11.18 2.19 15.95
C SER A 135 -11.84 1.54 17.16
N GLU A 136 -12.85 2.20 17.71
CA GLU A 136 -13.74 1.58 18.68
C GLU A 136 -14.55 0.45 18.03
N LYS A 137 -14.94 -0.56 18.82
CA LYS A 137 -15.61 -1.78 18.32
C LYS A 137 -16.89 -1.48 17.53
N ASP A 138 -17.62 -0.43 17.90
CA ASP A 138 -18.89 -0.02 17.30
C ASP A 138 -18.72 0.69 15.94
N ILE A 139 -17.54 1.26 15.66
CA ILE A 139 -17.25 1.97 14.39
C ILE A 139 -16.20 1.27 13.52
N LEU A 140 -15.65 0.13 13.95
CA LEU A 140 -14.60 -0.60 13.24
C LEU A 140 -15.00 -0.96 11.81
N ALA A 141 -16.18 -1.56 11.62
CA ALA A 141 -16.64 -1.95 10.29
C ALA A 141 -16.78 -0.75 9.35
N SER A 142 -17.31 0.37 9.85
CA SER A 142 -17.40 1.64 9.09
C SER A 142 -16.03 2.25 8.81
N SER A 143 -15.06 2.11 9.73
CA SER A 143 -13.69 2.57 9.54
C SER A 143 -12.99 1.80 8.41
N VAL A 144 -13.09 0.47 8.44
CA VAL A 144 -12.55 -0.39 7.36
C VAL A 144 -13.26 -0.08 6.05
N GLY A 145 -14.58 0.05 6.05
CA GLY A 145 -15.36 0.45 4.88
C GLY A 145 -14.85 1.76 4.28
N PHE A 146 -14.70 2.79 5.10
CA PHE A 146 -14.15 4.09 4.69
C PHE A 146 -12.74 3.97 4.09
N ILE A 147 -11.83 3.26 4.76
CA ILE A 147 -10.45 3.03 4.27
C ILE A 147 -10.47 2.40 2.87
N TYR A 148 -11.31 1.37 2.67
CA TYR A 148 -11.40 0.68 1.37
C TYR A 148 -12.11 1.52 0.30
N THR A 149 -13.11 2.32 0.67
CA THR A 149 -13.73 3.30 -0.22
C THR A 149 -12.70 4.32 -0.71
N CYS A 150 -11.91 4.91 0.20
CA CYS A 150 -10.82 5.80 -0.17
C CYS A 150 -9.77 5.08 -1.03
N HIS A 151 -9.42 3.83 -0.70
CA HIS A 151 -8.50 3.03 -1.51
C HIS A 151 -9.03 2.78 -2.92
N GLY A 152 -10.35 2.79 -3.11
CA GLY A 152 -11.01 2.76 -4.41
C GLY A 152 -10.41 3.77 -5.38
N LEU A 153 -10.16 5.01 -4.92
CA LEU A 153 -9.57 6.12 -5.70
C LEU A 153 -8.23 5.78 -6.37
N SER A 154 -7.55 4.73 -5.91
CA SER A 154 -6.34 4.22 -6.54
C SER A 154 -6.51 3.83 -8.02
N PHE A 155 -7.75 3.62 -8.49
CA PHE A 155 -8.04 3.40 -9.91
C PHE A 155 -7.64 4.57 -10.81
N LEU A 156 -7.48 5.78 -10.25
CA LEU A 156 -7.04 6.96 -10.98
C LEU A 156 -5.55 6.88 -11.39
N ALA A 157 -4.76 6.02 -10.74
CA ALA A 157 -3.32 5.96 -11.00
C ALA A 157 -2.97 5.51 -12.42
N PRO A 158 -3.57 4.45 -13.00
CA PRO A 158 -3.35 4.14 -14.40
C PRO A 158 -3.75 5.27 -15.37
N LEU A 159 -4.78 6.06 -15.06
CA LEU A 159 -5.17 7.20 -15.91
C LEU A 159 -4.09 8.28 -15.90
N LEU A 160 -3.61 8.65 -14.71
CA LEU A 160 -2.49 9.59 -14.56
C LEU A 160 -1.21 9.06 -15.21
N GLY A 161 -0.93 7.77 -15.05
CA GLY A 161 0.22 7.11 -15.67
C GLY A 161 0.15 7.07 -17.19
N GLY A 162 -1.03 6.83 -17.76
CA GLY A 162 -1.24 6.85 -19.21
C GLY A 162 -1.05 8.25 -19.79
N TRP A 163 -1.62 9.26 -19.14
CA TRP A 163 -1.43 10.65 -19.54
C TRP A 163 0.05 11.07 -19.48
N LEU A 164 0.79 10.72 -18.41
CA LEU A 164 2.23 10.98 -18.33
C LEU A 164 3.04 10.22 -19.39
N ALA A 165 2.64 8.98 -19.71
CA ALA A 165 3.32 8.17 -20.71
C ALA A 165 3.19 8.76 -22.11
N GLU A 166 2.03 9.36 -22.43
CA GLU A 166 1.76 10.04 -23.70
C GLU A 166 2.49 11.37 -23.81
N GLN A 167 2.50 12.18 -22.75
CA GLN A 167 3.08 13.53 -22.78
C GLN A 167 4.60 13.55 -22.64
N VAL A 168 5.18 12.60 -21.90
CA VAL A 168 6.61 12.59 -21.57
C VAL A 168 7.26 11.30 -22.03
N ASN A 169 7.00 10.21 -21.31
CA ASN A 169 7.41 8.83 -21.63
C ASN A 169 6.92 7.90 -20.51
N LEU A 170 7.04 6.59 -20.75
CA LEU A 170 6.65 5.58 -19.79
C LEU A 170 7.44 5.64 -18.47
N ASP A 171 8.71 6.04 -18.51
CA ASP A 171 9.57 6.11 -17.31
C ASP A 171 9.02 7.16 -16.32
N ALA A 172 8.52 8.29 -16.83
CA ALA A 172 7.88 9.34 -16.03
C ALA A 172 6.66 8.83 -15.25
N SER A 173 5.89 7.90 -15.82
CA SER A 173 4.76 7.26 -15.13
C SER A 173 5.24 6.44 -13.93
N TYR A 174 6.34 5.68 -14.08
CA TYR A 174 6.94 4.94 -12.98
C TYR A 174 7.53 5.86 -11.90
N PHE A 175 8.11 7.00 -12.28
CA PHE A 175 8.59 7.99 -11.32
C PHE A 175 7.42 8.57 -10.50
N CYS A 176 6.30 8.88 -11.15
CA CYS A 176 5.07 9.30 -10.49
C CYS A 176 4.57 8.22 -9.50
N PHE A 177 4.53 6.95 -9.90
CA PHE A 177 4.12 5.86 -9.01
C PHE A 177 5.05 5.69 -7.81
N ALA A 178 6.36 5.84 -8.00
CA ALA A 178 7.33 5.82 -6.90
C ALA A 178 7.09 6.98 -5.91
N ILE A 179 6.85 8.19 -6.42
CA ILE A 179 6.50 9.36 -5.61
C ILE A 179 5.22 9.09 -4.80
N MET A 180 4.18 8.48 -5.38
CA MET A 180 2.97 8.11 -4.64
C MET A 180 3.27 7.18 -3.46
N SER A 181 4.22 6.24 -3.61
CA SER A 181 4.66 5.39 -2.49
C SER A 181 5.34 6.20 -1.39
N TRP A 182 6.19 7.17 -1.73
CA TRP A 182 6.86 8.00 -0.73
C TRP A 182 5.95 9.05 -0.09
N LEU A 183 4.91 9.50 -0.79
CA LEU A 183 3.81 10.25 -0.19
C LEU A 183 3.04 9.37 0.79
N ALA A 184 2.86 8.08 0.50
CA ALA A 184 2.29 7.13 1.46
C ALA A 184 3.19 6.95 2.69
N VAL A 185 4.52 6.89 2.52
CA VAL A 185 5.47 6.92 3.65
C VAL A 185 5.25 8.18 4.47
N SER A 186 5.21 9.32 3.79
CA SER A 186 5.01 10.61 4.43
C SER A 186 3.73 10.63 5.26
N ALA A 187 2.61 10.09 4.75
CA ALA A 187 1.31 9.93 5.44
C ALA A 187 1.31 8.89 6.57
N SER A 188 2.16 7.85 6.47
CA SER A 188 2.26 6.82 7.50
C SER A 188 2.97 7.30 8.76
N VAL A 189 3.83 8.32 8.64
CA VAL A 189 4.62 8.86 9.75
C VAL A 189 3.76 9.65 10.75
N GLN A 190 2.60 10.17 10.34
CA GLN A 190 1.63 10.84 11.23
C GLN A 190 0.78 9.84 12.02
N LEU A 191 0.83 8.54 11.71
CA LEU A 191 0.16 7.53 12.51
C LEU A 191 0.78 7.45 13.91
N ARG A 192 -0.08 7.27 14.91
CA ARG A 192 0.40 7.01 16.28
C ARG A 192 1.23 5.72 16.31
N GLY A 193 2.42 5.81 16.91
CA GLY A 193 3.27 4.64 17.17
C GLY A 193 2.64 3.68 18.18
N LYS A 194 3.12 2.44 18.24
CA LYS A 194 2.66 1.43 19.22
C LYS A 194 2.87 1.98 20.63
N LYS A 195 1.82 2.00 21.46
CA LYS A 195 2.02 2.16 22.92
C LYS A 195 2.77 0.91 23.38
N THR A 196 3.99 1.08 23.89
CA THR A 196 4.63 0.05 24.71
C THR A 196 3.69 -0.20 25.89
N GLU A 197 3.10 -1.39 25.97
CA GLU A 197 2.51 -1.85 27.22
C GLU A 197 3.65 -1.90 28.23
N THR A 198 3.77 -0.87 29.06
CA THR A 198 4.51 -0.97 30.31
C THR A 198 3.90 -2.12 31.08
N SER A 199 4.66 -3.20 31.23
CA SER A 199 4.38 -4.33 32.10
C SER A 199 3.76 -3.80 33.40
N LYS A 200 2.54 -4.25 33.72
CA LYS A 200 1.99 -4.07 35.06
C LYS A 200 3.05 -4.56 36.07
N PRO A 201 3.45 -3.75 37.08
CA PRO A 201 4.27 -4.25 38.17
C PRO A 201 3.52 -5.42 38.83
N GLY A 202 4.25 -6.49 39.12
CA GLY A 202 3.72 -7.79 39.47
C GLY A 202 2.62 -7.79 40.53
N GLU A 203 1.59 -8.60 40.27
CA GLU A 203 0.90 -9.33 41.32
C GLU A 203 1.90 -10.36 41.86
N ALA A 204 2.78 -9.90 42.77
CA ALA A 204 3.50 -10.80 43.67
C ALA A 204 2.50 -11.28 44.72
N THR A 205 2.07 -12.54 44.55
CA THR A 205 1.58 -13.40 45.63
C THR A 205 2.61 -13.51 46.74
#